data_AF-A0A2A4YQG0-F1
#
_entry.id   AF-A0A2A4YQG0-F1
#
_cell.length_a   1.000
_cell.length_b   1.000
_cell.length_c   1.000
_cell.angle_alpha   90.00
_cell.angle_beta   90.00
_cell.angle_gamma   90.00
#
_symmetry.space_group_name_H-M   'P 1'
#
loop_
_entity.id
_entity.type
_entity.pdbx_description
1 polymer ?
#
loop_
_entity_poly.entity_id
_entity_poly.type
_entity_poly.pdbx_seq_one_letter_code
_entity_poly.pdbx_strand_id
1 'polypeptide(L)'
;MNLPNPLIQAAEYVYRVARNAVGFWLEANAVSYAGALAFFTLFSIAPVVILAVQVIGLVMSTDAAMARIMTQLQETIGPDAAETVRTAVAANQIDQGGILPTLIGLGAMVVG
;
A
#
# COMPACT_ATOMS: atom_id res chain seq x y z
N MET A 1 -6.02 -39.18 43.44
CA MET A 1 -6.06 -39.00 41.97
C MET A 1 -6.40 -37.54 41.71
N ASN A 2 -5.40 -36.66 41.66
CA ASN A 2 -5.61 -35.23 41.41
C ASN A 2 -5.72 -35.03 39.90
N LEU A 3 -6.95 -34.89 39.40
CA LEU A 3 -7.19 -34.51 38.02
C LEU A 3 -6.73 -33.05 37.84
N PRO A 4 -5.78 -32.75 36.95
CA PRO A 4 -5.32 -31.38 36.71
C PRO A 4 -6.50 -30.53 36.21
N ASN A 5 -6.66 -29.35 36.82
CA ASN A 5 -7.79 -28.45 36.57
C ASN A 5 -7.89 -28.11 35.05
N PRO A 6 -9.04 -28.35 34.39
CA PRO A 6 -9.21 -28.14 32.95
C PRO A 6 -8.89 -26.70 32.50
N LEU A 7 -9.06 -25.71 33.39
CA LEU A 7 -8.71 -24.32 33.10
C LEU A 7 -7.21 -24.09 32.91
N ILE A 8 -6.37 -24.84 33.64
CA ILE A 8 -4.90 -24.72 33.55
C ILE A 8 -4.42 -25.30 32.22
N GLN A 9 -4.97 -26.42 31.78
CA GLN A 9 -4.62 -27.04 30.49
C GLN A 9 -5.01 -26.16 29.30
N ALA A 10 -6.18 -25.52 29.36
CA ALA A 10 -6.61 -24.57 28.34
C ALA A 10 -5.68 -23.35 28.26
N ALA A 11 -5.27 -22.81 29.42
CA ALA A 11 -4.34 -21.69 29.49
C ALA A 11 -2.97 -22.05 28.91
N GLU A 12 -2.42 -23.22 29.26
CA GLU A 12 -1.15 -23.70 28.71
C GLU A 12 -1.20 -23.95 27.20
N TYR A 13 -2.33 -24.48 26.69
CA TYR A 13 -2.53 -24.68 25.26
C TYR A 13 -2.55 -23.35 24.50
N VAL A 14 -3.35 -22.38 24.93
CA VAL A 14 -3.43 -21.06 24.31
C VAL A 14 -2.08 -20.36 24.36
N TYR A 15 -1.39 -20.43 25.51
CA TYR A 15 -0.05 -19.85 25.66
C TYR A 15 0.95 -20.48 24.68
N ARG A 16 0.97 -21.82 24.56
CA ARG A 16 1.86 -22.52 23.62
C ARG A 16 1.54 -22.17 22.17
N VAL A 17 0.27 -22.11 21.79
CA VAL A 17 -0.15 -21.73 20.44
C VAL A 17 0.26 -20.29 20.14
N ALA A 18 -0.03 -19.34 21.04
CA ALA A 18 0.36 -17.94 20.87
C ALA A 18 1.88 -17.78 20.78
N ARG A 19 2.65 -18.45 21.65
CA ARG A 19 4.11 -18.43 21.63
C ARG A 19 4.67 -18.98 20.33
N ASN A 20 4.15 -20.10 19.85
CA ASN A 20 4.59 -20.71 18.59
C ASN A 20 4.21 -19.83 17.39
N ALA A 21 3.01 -19.24 17.38
CA ALA A 21 2.57 -18.33 16.34
C ALA A 21 3.48 -17.08 16.26
N VAL A 22 3.83 -16.50 17.40
CA VAL A 22 4.81 -15.38 17.46
C VAL A 22 6.18 -15.82 16.99
N GLY A 23 6.64 -17.02 17.39
CA GLY A 23 7.90 -17.59 16.91
C GLY A 23 7.95 -17.69 15.39
N PHE A 24 6.93 -18.30 14.78
CA PHE A 24 6.82 -18.41 13.32
C PHE A 24 6.69 -17.05 12.62
N TRP A 25 5.95 -16.10 13.21
CA TRP A 25 5.82 -14.74 12.67
C TRP A 25 7.17 -14.02 12.59
N LEU A 26 8.01 -14.19 13.61
CA LEU A 26 9.35 -13.60 13.68
C LEU A 26 10.32 -14.32 12.74
N GLU A 27 10.32 -15.65 12.73
CA GLU A 27 11.14 -16.47 11.82
C GLU A 27 10.83 -16.16 10.34
N ALA A 28 9.56 -15.90 10.02
CA ALA A 28 9.13 -15.53 8.67
C ALA A 28 9.45 -14.08 8.28
N ASN A 29 10.12 -13.29 9.14
CA ASN A 29 10.33 -11.84 8.96
C ASN A 29 9.04 -11.07 8.64
N ALA A 30 7.88 -11.56 9.13
CA ALA A 30 6.58 -11.05 8.70
C ALA A 30 6.36 -9.57 9.08
N VAL A 31 6.97 -9.10 10.18
CA VAL A 31 6.95 -7.68 10.55
C VAL A 31 7.65 -6.81 9.49
N SER A 32 8.83 -7.21 9.05
CA SER A 32 9.59 -6.45 8.04
C SER A 32 8.89 -6.46 6.69
N TYR A 33 8.33 -7.60 6.26
CA TYR A 33 7.54 -7.66 5.03
C TYR A 33 6.25 -6.83 5.11
N ALA A 34 5.53 -6.88 6.24
CA ALA A 34 4.36 -6.03 6.45
C ALA A 34 4.72 -4.54 6.42
N GLY A 35 5.85 -4.16 7.05
CA GLY A 35 6.37 -2.80 7.01
C GLY A 35 6.75 -2.36 5.59
N ALA A 36 7.45 -3.20 4.84
CA ALA A 36 7.80 -2.93 3.44
C ALA A 36 6.54 -2.78 2.57
N LEU A 37 5.55 -3.65 2.73
CA LEU A 37 4.28 -3.57 2.00
C LEU A 37 3.53 -2.27 2.31
N ALA A 38 3.46 -1.87 3.58
CA ALA A 38 2.84 -0.61 3.98
C ALA A 38 3.57 0.60 3.41
N PHE A 39 4.90 0.62 3.48
CA PHE A 39 5.74 1.67 2.92
C PHE A 39 5.54 1.76 1.39
N PHE A 40 5.71 0.65 0.67
CA PHE A 40 5.53 0.65 -0.78
C PHE A 40 4.11 1.04 -1.19
N THR A 41 3.09 0.60 -0.47
CA THR A 41 1.71 1.03 -0.73
C THR A 41 1.59 2.53 -0.55
N LEU A 42 2.00 3.07 0.61
CA LEU A 42 1.88 4.50 0.93
C LEU A 42 2.57 5.39 -0.12
N PHE A 43 3.78 5.04 -0.52
CA PHE A 43 4.58 5.85 -1.45
C PHE A 43 4.29 5.56 -2.93
N SER A 44 3.74 4.39 -3.27
CA SER A 44 3.50 4.00 -4.67
C SER A 44 2.02 4.08 -5.08
N ILE A 45 1.07 4.23 -4.16
CA ILE A 45 -0.36 4.20 -4.49
C ILE A 45 -0.73 5.23 -5.56
N ALA A 46 -0.20 6.45 -5.47
CA ALA A 46 -0.45 7.49 -6.46
C ALA A 46 0.14 7.14 -7.84
N PRO A 47 1.45 6.83 -7.97
CA PRO A 47 2.03 6.34 -9.23
C PRO A 47 1.30 5.13 -9.82
N VAL A 48 0.91 4.15 -9.00
CA VAL A 48 0.20 2.94 -9.45
C VAL A 48 -1.18 3.29 -9.99
N VAL A 49 -1.94 4.16 -9.31
CA VAL A 49 -3.25 4.60 -9.78
C VAL A 49 -3.13 5.42 -11.06
N ILE A 50 -2.13 6.31 -11.16
CA ILE A 50 -1.84 7.06 -12.38
C ILE A 50 -1.58 6.10 -13.54
N LEU A 51 -0.69 5.11 -13.35
CA LEU A 51 -0.41 4.10 -14.37
C LEU A 51 -1.67 3.31 -14.77
N ALA A 52 -2.49 2.90 -13.80
CA ALA A 52 -3.73 2.19 -14.07
C ALA A 52 -4.71 3.05 -14.89
N VAL A 53 -4.86 4.32 -14.54
CA VAL A 53 -5.68 5.29 -15.28
C VAL A 53 -5.17 5.47 -16.70
N GLN A 54 -3.85 5.56 -16.91
CA GLN A 54 -3.25 5.68 -18.24
C GLN A 54 -3.54 4.44 -19.11
N VAL A 55 -3.44 3.23 -18.54
CA VAL A 55 -3.71 1.97 -19.26
C VAL A 55 -5.19 1.83 -19.61
N ILE A 56 -6.09 2.11 -18.66
CA ILE A 56 -7.54 2.06 -18.89
C ILE A 56 -7.99 3.17 -19.85
N GLY A 57 -7.30 4.32 -19.81
CA GLY A 57 -7.47 5.47 -20.70
C GLY A 57 -7.23 5.17 -22.19
N LEU A 58 -6.66 4.01 -22.52
CA LEU A 58 -6.53 3.55 -23.91
C LEU A 58 -7.85 3.04 -24.50
N VAL A 59 -8.83 2.68 -23.65
CA VAL A 59 -10.12 2.11 -24.04
C VAL A 59 -11.28 3.06 -23.73
N MET A 60 -11.12 3.94 -22.74
CA MET A 60 -12.11 4.95 -22.32
C MET A 60 -11.44 6.28 -21.98
N SER A 61 -12.21 7.31 -21.64
CA SER A 61 -11.60 8.57 -21.19
C SER A 61 -10.88 8.40 -19.84
N THR A 62 -9.78 9.12 -19.67
CA THR A 62 -8.98 9.18 -18.43
C THR A 62 -9.84 9.54 -17.21
N ASP A 63 -10.79 10.46 -17.38
CA ASP A 63 -11.72 10.86 -16.32
C ASP A 63 -12.68 9.73 -15.92
N ALA A 64 -13.19 8.96 -16.89
CA ALA A 64 -14.04 7.81 -16.61
C ALA A 64 -13.27 6.69 -15.92
N ALA A 65 -12.01 6.45 -16.33
CA ALA A 65 -11.12 5.50 -15.68
C ALA A 65 -10.86 5.88 -14.22
N MET A 66 -10.53 7.15 -13.97
CA MET A 66 -10.33 7.69 -12.63
C MET A 66 -11.58 7.53 -11.77
N ALA A 67 -12.75 7.94 -12.27
CA ALA A 67 -14.01 7.83 -11.55
C ALA A 67 -14.30 6.38 -11.13
N ARG A 68 -14.09 5.41 -12.04
CA ARG A 68 -14.35 4.00 -11.78
C ARG A 68 -13.41 3.41 -10.74
N ILE A 69 -12.11 3.74 -10.80
CA ILE A 69 -11.13 3.33 -9.77
C ILE A 69 -11.49 3.94 -8.41
N MET A 70 -11.85 5.22 -8.38
CA MET A 70 -12.22 5.88 -7.13
C MET A 70 -13.48 5.28 -6.50
N THR A 71 -14.49 4.90 -7.30
CA THR A 71 -15.66 4.18 -6.79
C THR A 71 -15.27 2.82 -6.21
N GLN A 72 -14.43 2.05 -6.90
CA GLN A 72 -13.98 0.75 -6.40
C GLN A 72 -13.19 0.87 -5.10
N LEU A 73 -12.32 1.87 -4.97
CA LEU A 73 -11.60 2.13 -3.73
C LEU A 73 -12.55 2.49 -2.59
N GLN A 74 -13.55 3.34 -2.83
CA GLN A 74 -14.55 3.69 -1.81
C GLN A 74 -15.30 2.46 -1.30
N GLU A 75 -15.69 1.55 -2.18
CA GLU A 75 -16.37 0.30 -1.82
C GLU A 75 -15.46 -0.68 -1.06
N THR A 76 -14.16 -0.66 -1.33
CA THR A 76 -13.21 -1.65 -0.80
C THR A 76 -12.57 -1.21 0.52
N ILE A 77 -12.14 0.05 0.60
CA ILE A 77 -11.36 0.59 1.72
C ILE A 77 -12.05 1.77 2.42
N GLY A 78 -13.25 2.16 1.96
CA GLY A 78 -14.04 3.24 2.52
C GLY A 78 -13.75 4.62 1.90
N PRO A 79 -14.66 5.59 2.11
CA PRO A 79 -14.60 6.90 1.48
C PRO A 79 -13.38 7.72 1.88
N ASP A 80 -13.02 7.75 3.16
CA ASP A 80 -11.92 8.58 3.67
C ASP A 80 -10.56 8.12 3.12
N ALA A 81 -10.35 6.80 3.06
CA ALA A 81 -9.12 6.23 2.52
C ALA A 81 -9.03 6.46 1.00
N ALA A 82 -10.13 6.31 0.27
CA ALA A 82 -10.18 6.60 -1.16
C ALA A 82 -9.93 8.09 -1.46
N GLU A 83 -10.43 9.01 -0.63
CA GLU A 83 -10.15 10.44 -0.76
C GLU A 83 -8.67 10.77 -0.55
N THR A 84 -8.02 10.08 0.39
CA THR A 84 -6.58 10.20 0.62
C THR A 84 -5.79 9.81 -0.63
N VAL A 85 -6.17 8.71 -1.29
CA VAL A 85 -5.56 8.28 -2.55
C VAL A 85 -5.80 9.30 -3.66
N ARG A 86 -7.03 9.81 -3.79
CA ARG A 86 -7.37 10.85 -4.79
C ARG A 86 -6.50 12.08 -4.61
N THR A 87 -6.34 12.54 -3.38
CA THR A 87 -5.51 13.70 -3.04
C THR A 87 -4.05 13.46 -3.38
N ALA A 88 -3.52 12.27 -3.08
CA ALA A 88 -2.15 11.90 -3.43
C ALA A 88 -1.92 11.88 -4.95
N VAL A 89 -2.89 11.39 -5.72
CA VAL A 89 -2.83 11.41 -7.19
C VAL A 89 -2.91 12.84 -7.74
N ALA A 90 -3.81 13.67 -7.22
CA ALA A 90 -3.95 15.07 -7.63
C ALA A 90 -2.68 15.89 -7.35
N ALA A 91 -2.02 15.66 -6.21
CA ALA A 91 -0.75 16.31 -5.87
C ALA A 91 0.37 15.95 -6.86
N ASN A 92 0.35 14.75 -7.43
CA ASN A 92 1.36 14.30 -8.39
C ASN A 92 1.17 14.89 -9.80
N GLN A 93 -0.04 15.36 -10.15
CA GLN A 93 -0.32 15.94 -11.46
C GLN A 93 0.24 17.36 -11.65
N ILE A 94 0.64 18.03 -10.56
CA ILE A 94 1.05 19.44 -10.57
C ILE A 94 2.46 19.63 -11.17
N ASP A 95 3.23 18.56 -11.38
CA ASP A 95 4.61 18.64 -11.87
C ASP A 95 4.82 17.85 -13.18
N GLN A 96 3.94 18.06 -14.17
CA GLN A 96 4.31 17.78 -15.55
C GLN A 96 5.49 18.69 -15.90
N GLY A 97 6.69 18.15 -15.70
CA GLY A 97 7.96 18.83 -15.85
C GLY A 97 7.94 19.72 -17.08
N GLY A 98 7.98 21.03 -16.83
CA GLY A 98 8.23 21.99 -17.91
C GLY A 98 9.51 21.58 -18.64
N ILE A 99 9.66 22.09 -19.87
CA ILE A 99 10.89 21.91 -20.65
C ILE A 99 12.12 22.33 -19.82
N LEU A 100 11.95 23.30 -18.91
CA LEU A 100 13.01 23.85 -18.07
C LEU A 100 13.63 22.84 -17.08
N PRO A 101 12.89 22.16 -16.17
CA PRO A 101 13.47 21.11 -15.33
C PRO A 101 14.06 19.94 -16.13
N THR A 102 13.50 19.62 -17.31
CA THR A 102 14.06 18.60 -18.21
C THR A 102 15.44 19.02 -18.76
N LEU A 103 15.57 20.27 -19.22
CA LEU A 103 16.84 20.81 -19.71
C LEU A 103 17.88 20.94 -18.60
N ILE A 104 17.47 21.30 -17.38
CA ILE A 104 18.36 21.36 -16.22
C ILE A 104 18.87 19.95 -15.87
N GLY A 105 17.99 18.94 -15.88
CA GLY A 105 18.38 17.54 -15.66
C GLY A 105 19.36 17.03 -16.73
N LEU A 106 19.11 17.33 -18.00
CA LEU A 106 20.03 16.99 -19.10
C LEU A 106 21.38 17.70 -18.95
N GLY A 107 21.37 19.00 -18.63
CA GLY A 107 22.60 19.77 -18.38
C GLY A 107 23.40 19.22 -17.21
N ALA A 108 22.72 18.85 -16.12
CA ALA A 108 23.35 18.21 -14.97
C ALA A 108 23.95 16.82 -15.31
N MET A 109 23.32 16.02 -16.18
CA MET A 109 23.88 14.75 -16.66
C MET A 109 25.13 14.92 -17.53
N VAL A 110 25.27 16.04 -18.24
CA VAL A 110 26.42 16.32 -19.11
C VAL A 110 27.59 16.91 -18.32
N VAL A 111 27.30 17.70 -17.29
CA VAL A 111 28.31 18.37 -16.44
C VAL A 111 28.74 17.50 -15.25
N GLY A 112 27.84 16.64 -14.77
CA GLY A 112 28.04 15.74 -13.63
C GLY A 112 28.87 14.51 -13.94
#